data_AF-A0A961YS33-F1
#
_entry.id   AF-A0A961YS33-F1
#
_cell.length_a   1.000
_cell.length_b   1.000
_cell.length_c   1.000
_cell.angle_alpha   90.00
_cell.angle_beta   90.00
_cell.angle_gamma   90.00
#
_symmetry.space_group_name_H-M   'P 1'
#
loop_
_entity.id
_entity.type
_entity.pdbx_description
1 polymer ?
#
loop_
_entity_poly.entity_id
_entity_poly.type
_entity_poly.pdbx_seq_one_letter_code
_entity_poly.pdbx_strand_id
1 'polypeptide(L)'
;MRELRFDRRFLWVLAVGIAAVDLLVILYGLIFGFHHMRRENGLLEVAQLVALAVAGVGFGALIPRLRHGGRIVASGAAVMCVMFFFREFETPLHNPLLDFMSSDPFLWILAAVFGLFLAVQIYLNWAHVPAFLGWLVRFQWWPWLFGGSLLLIGSAFEAMHLAFMEELFELNGDVVFALIAVTALGRSLRAANAHVPALHAH
;
A
#
# COMPACT_ATOMS: atom_id res chain seq x y z
N MET A 1 16.62 5.09 -4.26
CA MET A 1 15.97 6.03 -3.32
C MET A 1 15.39 7.25 -4.01
N ARG A 2 15.87 7.65 -5.21
CA ARG A 2 15.30 8.80 -5.95
C ARG A 2 13.84 8.55 -6.36
N GLU A 3 13.52 7.29 -6.64
CA GLU A 3 12.21 6.79 -7.03
C GLU A 3 11.17 6.98 -5.91
N LEU A 4 11.62 6.92 -4.66
CA LEU A 4 10.86 7.10 -3.41
C LEU A 4 10.97 8.54 -2.86
N ARG A 5 11.20 9.52 -3.72
CA ARG A 5 11.14 10.95 -3.36
C ARG A 5 9.86 11.56 -3.86
N PHE A 6 9.05 12.10 -2.97
CA PHE A 6 7.75 12.67 -3.33
C PHE A 6 7.83 14.18 -3.38
N ASP A 7 7.52 14.73 -4.55
CA ASP A 7 7.62 16.14 -4.89
C ASP A 7 6.23 16.79 -4.97
N ARG A 8 6.17 18.07 -5.36
CA ARG A 8 4.89 18.79 -5.53
C ARG A 8 3.96 18.11 -6.54
N ARG A 9 4.50 17.41 -7.55
CA ARG A 9 3.68 16.66 -8.51
C ARG A 9 2.97 15.49 -7.82
N PHE A 10 3.66 14.80 -6.92
CA PHE A 10 3.03 13.74 -6.14
C PHE A 10 1.94 14.28 -5.22
N LEU A 11 2.09 15.47 -4.61
CA LEU A 11 1.01 16.10 -3.83
C LEU A 11 -0.28 16.26 -4.65
N TRP A 12 -0.17 16.69 -5.91
CA TRP A 12 -1.32 16.78 -6.80
C TRP A 12 -1.93 15.42 -7.12
N VAL A 13 -1.10 14.41 -7.43
CA VAL A 13 -1.57 13.05 -7.66
C VAL A 13 -2.29 12.49 -6.43
N LEU A 14 -1.75 12.73 -5.24
CA LEU A 14 -2.34 12.33 -3.98
C LEU A 14 -3.70 13.01 -3.74
N ALA A 15 -3.74 14.34 -3.84
CA ALA A 15 -4.96 15.11 -3.61
C ALA A 15 -6.06 14.74 -4.61
N VAL A 16 -5.72 14.63 -5.89
CA VAL A 16 -6.69 14.25 -6.94
C VAL A 16 -7.12 12.79 -6.76
N GLY A 17 -6.20 11.88 -6.42
CA GLY A 17 -6.51 10.48 -6.20
C GLY A 17 -7.48 10.26 -5.04
N ILE A 18 -7.20 10.87 -3.88
CA ILE A 18 -8.07 10.83 -2.71
C ILE A 18 -9.43 11.47 -3.04
N ALA A 19 -9.45 12.68 -3.59
CA ALA A 19 -10.70 13.36 -3.92
C ALA A 19 -11.55 12.57 -4.94
N ALA A 20 -10.92 11.89 -5.90
CA ALA A 20 -11.63 11.04 -6.84
C ALA A 20 -12.24 9.81 -6.16
N VAL A 21 -11.52 9.14 -5.27
CA VAL A 21 -12.04 8.01 -4.49
C VAL A 21 -13.18 8.45 -3.58
N ASP A 22 -12.98 9.51 -2.80
CA ASP A 22 -14.01 10.08 -1.91
C ASP A 22 -15.27 10.47 -2.68
N LEU A 23 -15.11 11.11 -3.85
CA LEU A 23 -16.23 11.49 -4.70
C LEU A 23 -16.98 10.25 -5.22
N LEU A 24 -16.26 9.22 -5.67
CA LEU A 24 -16.87 7.98 -6.13
C LEU A 24 -17.63 7.27 -5.00
N VAL A 25 -17.05 7.22 -3.80
CA VAL A 25 -17.74 6.71 -2.62
C VAL A 25 -18.99 7.53 -2.37
N ILE A 26 -18.89 8.85 -2.17
CA ILE A 26 -20.05 9.70 -1.88
C ILE A 26 -21.15 9.56 -2.94
N LEU A 27 -20.81 9.58 -4.23
CA LEU A 27 -21.77 9.40 -5.32
C LEU A 27 -22.46 8.04 -5.26
N TYR A 28 -21.72 6.95 -5.05
CA TYR A 28 -22.32 5.63 -4.87
C TYR A 28 -23.27 5.61 -3.67
N GLY A 29 -22.96 6.36 -2.60
CA GLY A 29 -23.73 6.39 -1.36
C GLY A 29 -25.01 7.18 -1.51
N LEU A 30 -24.99 8.24 -2.30
CA LEU A 30 -26.16 9.01 -2.68
C LEU A 30 -27.10 8.23 -3.61
N ILE A 31 -26.57 7.37 -4.48
CA ILE A 31 -27.38 6.59 -5.44
C ILE A 31 -27.98 5.34 -4.80
N PHE A 32 -27.19 4.58 -4.04
CA PHE A 32 -27.57 3.25 -3.53
C PHE A 32 -27.79 3.21 -2.01
N GLY A 33 -27.53 4.32 -1.31
CA GLY A 33 -27.67 4.47 0.13
C GLY A 33 -26.41 4.05 0.90
N PHE A 34 -25.98 4.91 1.83
CA PHE A 34 -24.79 4.69 2.68
C PHE A 34 -24.86 3.42 3.55
N HIS A 35 -26.06 2.91 3.84
CA HIS A 35 -26.21 1.68 4.62
C HIS A 35 -25.65 0.45 3.87
N HIS A 36 -25.73 0.42 2.53
CA HIS A 36 -25.20 -0.69 1.73
C HIS A 36 -23.68 -0.72 1.64
N MET A 37 -23.01 0.41 1.89
CA MET A 37 -21.55 0.50 1.89
C MET A 37 -20.92 0.02 3.19
N ARG A 38 -21.67 0.11 4.30
CA ARG A 38 -21.23 -0.21 5.66
C ARG A 38 -21.51 -1.67 6.03
N ARG A 39 -21.94 -2.51 5.09
CA ARG A 39 -22.11 -3.94 5.36
C ARG A 39 -20.74 -4.60 5.21
N GLU A 40 -20.46 -5.57 6.09
CA GLU A 40 -19.40 -6.58 5.89
C GLU A 40 -19.50 -7.13 4.46
N ASN A 41 -18.39 -7.14 3.72
CA ASN A 41 -18.28 -7.33 2.26
C ASN A 41 -18.82 -6.18 1.40
N GLY A 42 -18.74 -4.97 1.94
CA GLY A 42 -19.15 -3.76 1.26
C GLY A 42 -18.24 -3.39 0.09
N LEU A 43 -18.69 -2.44 -0.73
CA LEU A 43 -17.86 -1.91 -1.82
C LEU A 43 -16.56 -1.26 -1.30
N LEU A 44 -16.57 -0.73 -0.06
CA LEU A 44 -15.41 -0.08 0.57
C LEU A 44 -14.31 -1.10 0.88
N GLU A 45 -14.64 -2.21 1.54
CA GLU A 45 -13.71 -3.31 1.81
C GLU A 45 -13.12 -3.89 0.52
N VAL A 46 -13.97 -4.12 -0.50
CA VAL A 46 -13.47 -4.60 -1.80
C VAL A 46 -12.50 -3.59 -2.42
N ALA A 47 -12.78 -2.28 -2.30
CA ALA A 47 -11.90 -1.25 -2.80
C ALA A 47 -10.57 -1.18 -2.01
N GLN A 48 -10.59 -1.39 -0.69
CA GLN A 48 -9.40 -1.49 0.16
C GLN A 48 -8.54 -2.68 -0.28
N LEU A 49 -9.15 -3.87 -0.42
CA LEU A 49 -8.46 -5.08 -0.90
C LEU A 49 -7.82 -4.86 -2.27
N VAL A 50 -8.50 -4.18 -3.19
CA VAL A 50 -7.92 -3.81 -4.50
C VAL A 50 -6.76 -2.84 -4.34
N ALA A 51 -6.89 -1.80 -3.51
CA ALA A 51 -5.83 -0.83 -3.26
C ALA A 51 -4.59 -1.50 -2.64
N LEU A 52 -4.77 -2.36 -1.63
CA LEU A 52 -3.73 -3.16 -1.00
C LEU A 52 -3.08 -4.14 -1.98
N ALA A 53 -3.85 -4.81 -2.84
CA ALA A 53 -3.32 -5.69 -3.88
C ALA A 53 -2.45 -4.90 -4.88
N VAL A 54 -2.92 -3.74 -5.34
CA VAL A 54 -2.16 -2.84 -6.22
C VAL A 54 -0.87 -2.37 -5.54
N ALA A 55 -0.95 -1.97 -4.27
CA ALA A 55 0.21 -1.55 -3.49
C ALA A 55 1.22 -2.69 -3.31
N GLY A 56 0.77 -3.87 -2.86
CA GLY A 56 1.59 -5.05 -2.65
C GLY A 56 2.29 -5.53 -3.91
N VAL A 57 1.55 -5.66 -5.02
CA VAL A 57 2.13 -6.02 -6.33
C VAL A 57 3.09 -4.94 -6.83
N GLY A 58 2.73 -3.67 -6.69
CA GLY A 58 3.57 -2.54 -7.12
C GLY A 58 4.89 -2.48 -6.35
N PHE A 59 4.87 -2.63 -5.03
CA PHE A 59 6.07 -2.69 -4.21
C PHE A 59 6.87 -3.96 -4.46
N GLY A 60 6.22 -5.11 -4.62
CA GLY A 60 6.89 -6.36 -5.02
C GLY A 60 7.65 -6.20 -6.34
N ALA A 61 7.02 -5.59 -7.35
CA ALA A 61 7.63 -5.30 -8.63
C ALA A 61 8.79 -4.28 -8.54
N LEU A 62 8.77 -3.40 -7.53
CA LEU A 62 9.86 -2.46 -7.28
C LEU A 62 11.11 -3.11 -6.68
N ILE A 63 10.99 -4.18 -5.90
CA ILE A 63 12.12 -4.85 -5.22
C ILE A 63 13.31 -5.13 -6.17
N PRO A 64 13.15 -5.82 -7.31
CA PRO A 64 14.29 -6.11 -8.19
C PRO A 64 14.84 -4.85 -8.88
N ARG A 65 14.00 -3.81 -9.05
CA ARG A 65 14.30 -2.59 -9.82
C ARG A 65 15.00 -1.52 -9.01
N LEU A 66 14.73 -1.46 -7.70
CA LEU A 66 15.37 -0.52 -6.81
C LEU A 66 16.76 -0.99 -6.43
N ARG A 67 17.64 -0.04 -6.13
CA ARG A 67 18.97 -0.34 -5.59
C ARG A 67 19.01 -0.14 -4.07
N HIS A 68 19.80 -0.99 -3.41
CA HIS A 68 20.29 -0.75 -2.06
C HIS A 68 19.16 -0.51 -1.05
N GLY A 69 19.22 0.56 -0.25
CA GLY A 69 18.19 0.90 0.74
C GLY A 69 16.77 1.05 0.18
N GLY A 70 16.60 1.28 -1.14
CA GLY A 70 15.27 1.29 -1.76
C GLY A 70 14.61 -0.09 -1.77
N ARG A 71 15.42 -1.17 -1.84
CA ARG A 71 14.93 -2.54 -1.75
C ARG A 71 14.37 -2.82 -0.38
N ILE A 72 15.05 -2.39 0.68
CA ILE A 72 14.58 -2.55 2.07
C ILE A 72 13.20 -1.89 2.25
N VAL A 73 13.03 -0.65 1.78
CA VAL A 73 11.74 0.06 1.87
C VAL A 73 10.65 -0.65 1.07
N ALA A 74 10.92 -1.01 -0.19
CA ALA A 74 9.93 -1.69 -1.02
C ALA A 74 9.58 -3.09 -0.50
N SER A 75 10.54 -3.83 0.05
CA SER A 75 10.28 -5.13 0.68
C SER A 75 9.43 -4.97 1.93
N GLY A 76 9.75 -4.01 2.81
CA GLY A 76 8.95 -3.71 4.01
C GLY A 76 7.52 -3.33 3.64
N ALA A 77 7.36 -2.43 2.66
CA ALA A 77 6.06 -2.01 2.17
C ALA A 77 5.26 -3.15 1.54
N ALA A 78 5.89 -3.98 0.70
CA ALA A 78 5.23 -5.13 0.09
C ALA A 78 4.72 -6.10 1.16
N VAL A 79 5.54 -6.41 2.16
CA VAL A 79 5.16 -7.28 3.29
C VAL A 79 3.98 -6.68 4.06
N MET A 80 4.04 -5.40 4.43
CA MET A 80 2.95 -4.73 5.14
C MET A 80 1.65 -4.75 4.35
N CYS A 81 1.68 -4.43 3.04
CA CYS A 81 0.48 -4.46 2.21
C CYS A 81 -0.10 -5.88 2.08
N VAL A 82 0.74 -6.92 2.00
CA VAL A 82 0.24 -8.30 1.97
C VAL A 82 -0.33 -8.72 3.32
N MET A 83 0.29 -8.32 4.44
CA MET A 83 -0.26 -8.58 5.78
C MET A 83 -1.62 -7.91 5.98
N PHE A 84 -1.75 -6.63 5.60
CA PHE A 84 -3.03 -5.92 5.65
C PHE A 84 -4.05 -6.52 4.69
N PHE A 85 -3.64 -6.96 3.50
CA PHE A 85 -4.55 -7.63 2.58
C PHE A 85 -5.18 -8.88 3.18
N PHE A 86 -4.37 -9.73 3.84
CA PHE A 86 -4.90 -10.94 4.50
C PHE A 86 -5.65 -10.67 5.79
N ARG A 87 -5.36 -9.54 6.45
CA ARG A 87 -6.11 -9.08 7.62
C ARG A 87 -7.54 -8.68 7.21
N GLU A 88 -7.68 -7.89 6.15
CA GLU A 88 -8.99 -7.44 5.67
C GLU A 88 -9.66 -8.42 4.71
N PHE A 89 -9.08 -9.62 4.56
CA PHE A 89 -9.67 -10.68 3.76
C PHE A 89 -10.77 -11.39 4.56
N GLU A 90 -11.90 -10.71 4.76
CA GLU A 90 -13.09 -11.28 5.38
C GLU A 90 -14.00 -11.92 4.33
N THR A 91 -13.59 -13.05 3.76
CA THR A 91 -14.50 -13.78 2.88
C THR A 91 -15.60 -14.48 3.68
N PRO A 92 -16.89 -14.23 3.39
CA PRO A 92 -17.92 -15.19 3.72
C PRO A 92 -17.71 -16.37 2.78
N LEU A 93 -18.06 -17.58 3.23
CA LEU A 93 -18.25 -18.82 2.46
C LEU A 93 -17.19 -19.91 2.73
N HIS A 94 -17.55 -20.87 3.59
CA HIS A 94 -17.60 -22.33 3.33
C HIS A 94 -16.47 -22.92 2.46
N ASN A 95 -15.25 -22.39 2.56
CA ASN A 95 -14.09 -22.86 1.84
C ASN A 95 -12.95 -23.03 2.83
N PRO A 96 -12.56 -24.27 3.14
CA PRO A 96 -11.61 -24.56 4.21
C PRO A 96 -10.22 -23.94 3.98
N LEU A 97 -9.86 -23.61 2.72
CA LEU A 97 -8.62 -22.92 2.43
C LEU A 97 -8.71 -21.42 2.76
N LEU A 98 -9.81 -20.76 2.39
CA LEU A 98 -9.99 -19.34 2.66
C LEU A 98 -10.20 -19.10 4.16
N ASP A 99 -10.94 -19.99 4.83
CA ASP A 99 -11.13 -19.96 6.29
C ASP A 99 -9.79 -20.11 7.04
N PHE A 100 -8.86 -20.92 6.52
CA PHE A 100 -7.53 -21.01 7.10
C PHE A 100 -6.73 -19.74 6.85
N MET A 101 -6.81 -19.13 5.66
CA MET A 101 -6.05 -17.94 5.31
C MET A 101 -6.48 -16.68 6.05
N SER A 102 -7.72 -16.62 6.57
CA SER A 102 -8.19 -15.55 7.46
C SER A 102 -7.98 -15.85 8.94
N SER A 103 -7.46 -17.04 9.29
CA SER A 103 -7.28 -17.45 10.69
C SER A 103 -6.02 -16.85 11.34
N ASP A 104 -6.09 -16.55 12.64
CA ASP A 104 -4.94 -16.06 13.41
C ASP A 104 -3.67 -16.92 13.23
N PRO A 105 -3.72 -18.27 13.30
CA PRO A 105 -2.53 -19.09 13.12
C PRO A 105 -1.84 -18.89 11.76
N PHE A 106 -2.63 -18.72 10.70
CA PHE A 106 -2.08 -18.41 9.38
C PHE A 106 -1.41 -17.04 9.37
N LEU A 107 -2.05 -16.01 9.92
CA LEU A 107 -1.49 -14.67 10.02
C LEU A 107 -0.17 -14.66 10.82
N TRP A 108 -0.06 -15.44 11.90
CA TRP A 108 1.19 -15.61 12.64
C TRP A 108 2.30 -16.27 11.82
N ILE A 109 1.98 -17.34 11.09
CA ILE A 109 2.95 -18.01 10.20
C ILE A 109 3.39 -17.05 9.09
N LEU A 110 2.44 -16.34 8.47
CA LEU A 110 2.70 -15.37 7.43
C LEU A 110 3.61 -14.24 7.93
N ALA A 111 3.32 -13.70 9.12
CA ALA A 111 4.14 -12.70 9.79
C ALA A 111 5.57 -13.21 10.05
N ALA A 112 5.72 -14.47 10.50
CA ALA A 112 7.03 -15.06 10.74
C ALA A 112 7.84 -15.24 9.44
N VAL A 113 7.20 -15.76 8.38
CA VAL A 113 7.82 -15.95 7.06
C VAL A 113 8.25 -14.61 6.47
N PHE A 114 7.38 -13.60 6.52
CA PHE A 114 7.73 -12.27 6.02
C PHE A 114 8.72 -11.53 6.92
N GLY A 115 8.68 -11.74 8.22
CA GLY A 115 9.70 -11.24 9.15
C GLY A 115 11.08 -11.78 8.80
N LEU A 116 11.19 -13.09 8.53
CA LEU A 116 12.42 -13.72 8.07
C LEU A 116 12.86 -13.16 6.70
N PHE A 117 11.93 -13.02 5.75
CA PHE A 117 12.21 -12.41 4.46
C PHE A 117 12.79 -10.99 4.61
N LEU A 118 12.19 -10.14 5.45
CA LEU A 118 12.69 -8.80 5.72
C LEU A 118 14.06 -8.81 6.39
N ALA A 119 14.28 -9.70 7.37
CA ALA A 119 15.58 -9.87 8.01
C ALA A 119 16.66 -10.23 6.98
N VAL A 120 16.37 -11.14 6.05
CA VAL A 120 17.27 -11.50 4.95
C VAL A 120 17.51 -10.30 4.02
N GLN A 121 16.47 -9.55 3.64
CA GLN A 121 16.62 -8.35 2.80
C GLN A 121 17.50 -7.29 3.48
N ILE A 122 17.33 -7.07 4.78
CA ILE A 122 18.15 -6.14 5.56
C ILE A 122 19.60 -6.64 5.63
N TYR A 123 19.82 -7.92 5.92
CA TYR A 123 21.15 -8.53 5.97
C TYR A 123 21.89 -8.39 4.63
N LEU A 124 21.25 -8.78 3.52
CA LEU A 124 21.84 -8.68 2.17
C LEU A 124 22.12 -7.24 1.74
N ASN A 125 21.42 -6.25 2.32
CA ASN A 125 21.59 -4.84 2.02
C ASN A 125 22.19 -4.05 3.20
N TRP A 126 22.87 -4.71 4.15
CA TRP A 126 23.31 -4.12 5.40
C TRP A 126 24.20 -2.87 5.19
N ALA A 127 25.12 -2.95 4.23
CA ALA A 127 26.00 -1.84 3.85
C ALA A 127 25.24 -0.57 3.40
N HIS A 128 23.95 -0.68 3.08
CA HIS A 128 23.09 0.40 2.60
C HIS A 128 22.05 0.85 3.61
N VAL A 129 22.00 0.24 4.80
CA VAL A 129 21.17 0.70 5.92
C VAL A 129 21.42 2.16 6.27
N PRO A 130 22.67 2.69 6.29
CA PRO A 130 22.89 4.12 6.54
C PRO A 130 22.18 5.04 5.52
N ALA A 131 22.09 4.62 4.25
CA ALA A 131 21.37 5.39 3.23
C ALA A 131 19.85 5.36 3.44
N PHE A 132 19.31 4.25 3.95
CA PHE A 132 17.91 4.15 4.38
C PHE A 132 17.63 5.06 5.59
N LEU A 133 18.48 5.01 6.63
CA LEU A 133 18.37 5.89 7.80
C LEU A 133 18.46 7.37 7.41
N GLY A 134 19.38 7.71 6.50
CA GLY A 134 19.49 9.07 5.96
C GLY A 134 18.25 9.54 5.20
N TRP A 135 17.49 8.63 4.58
CA TRP A 135 16.20 8.95 3.96
C TRP A 135 15.11 9.18 5.00
N LEU A 136 15.09 8.40 6.09
CA LEU A 136 14.19 8.62 7.22
C LEU A 136 14.39 10.00 7.84
N VAL A 137 15.63 10.39 8.14
CA VAL A 137 15.92 11.69 8.77
C VAL A 137 15.53 12.87 7.89
N ARG A 138 15.55 12.71 6.55
CA ARG A 138 15.18 13.78 5.60
C ARG A 138 13.68 13.93 5.37
N PHE A 139 12.84 13.24 6.13
CA PHE A 139 11.38 13.31 6.07
C PHE A 139 10.81 13.05 4.66
N GLN A 140 11.55 12.31 3.82
CA GLN A 140 11.11 11.95 2.47
C GLN A 140 10.03 10.85 2.49
N TRP A 141 9.71 10.35 3.69
CA TRP A 141 8.71 9.34 3.99
C TRP A 141 7.35 9.93 4.42
N TRP A 142 7.17 11.25 4.35
CA TRP A 142 5.92 11.90 4.78
C TRP A 142 4.63 11.30 4.16
N PRO A 143 4.57 10.81 2.90
CA PRO A 143 3.34 10.20 2.39
C PRO A 143 2.97 8.92 3.13
N TRP A 144 3.98 8.18 3.57
CA TRP A 144 3.80 6.97 4.36
C TRP A 144 3.26 7.30 5.73
N LEU A 145 3.77 8.39 6.35
CA LEU A 145 3.23 8.91 7.60
C LEU A 145 1.76 9.31 7.44
N PHE A 146 1.44 9.99 6.35
CA PHE A 146 0.08 10.44 6.04
C PHE A 146 -0.86 9.23 5.88
N GLY A 147 -0.51 8.25 5.04
CA GLY A 147 -1.30 7.02 4.87
C GLY A 147 -1.47 6.26 6.19
N GLY A 148 -0.39 6.06 6.95
CA GLY A 148 -0.46 5.40 8.26
C GLY A 148 -1.29 6.16 9.29
N SER A 149 -1.28 7.50 9.25
CA SER A 149 -2.12 8.32 10.12
C SER A 149 -3.60 8.19 9.79
N LEU A 150 -3.95 8.03 8.50
CA LEU A 150 -5.33 7.75 8.09
C LEU A 150 -5.80 6.39 8.64
N LEU A 151 -4.98 5.34 8.55
CA LEU A 151 -5.29 4.04 9.15
C LEU A 151 -5.51 4.13 10.67
N LEU A 152 -4.66 4.87 11.39
CA LEU A 152 -4.83 5.09 12.83
C LEU A 152 -6.11 5.87 13.17
N ILE A 153 -6.49 6.83 12.32
CA ILE A 153 -7.76 7.54 12.46
C ILE A 153 -8.94 6.60 12.19
N GLY A 154 -8.82 5.70 11.21
CA GLY A 154 -9.80 4.64 10.94
C GLY A 154 -10.08 3.79 12.19
N SER A 155 -9.02 3.24 12.80
CA SER A 155 -9.13 2.47 14.06
C SER A 155 -9.69 3.29 15.24
N ALA A 156 -9.49 4.61 15.27
CA ALA A 156 -10.15 5.45 16.27
C ALA A 156 -11.67 5.55 16.02
N PHE A 157 -12.11 5.54 14.76
CA PHE A 157 -13.53 5.51 14.40
C PHE A 157 -14.19 4.15 14.67
N GLU A 158 -13.45 3.05 14.52
CA GLU A 158 -13.85 1.71 14.95
C GLU A 158 -14.24 1.72 16.43
N ALA A 159 -13.37 2.27 17.28
CA ALA A 159 -13.61 2.39 18.72
C ALA A 159 -14.82 3.29 19.08
N MET A 160 -15.26 4.16 18.16
CA MET A 160 -16.45 5.00 18.30
C MET A 160 -17.70 4.42 17.61
N HIS A 161 -17.62 3.20 17.06
CA HIS A 161 -18.68 2.52 16.31
C HIS A 161 -19.16 3.30 15.06
N LEU A 162 -18.26 4.10 14.46
CA LEU A 162 -18.51 4.91 13.27
C LEU A 162 -17.98 4.20 12.00
N ALA A 163 -18.50 3.01 11.71
CA ALA A 163 -17.94 2.11 10.70
C ALA A 163 -17.80 2.73 9.29
N PHE A 164 -18.71 3.60 8.83
CA PHE A 164 -18.51 4.24 7.53
C PHE A 164 -17.26 5.13 7.50
N MET A 165 -16.97 5.85 8.59
CA MET A 165 -15.79 6.70 8.67
C MET A 165 -14.53 5.88 8.82
N GLU A 166 -14.56 4.83 9.64
CA GLU A 166 -13.51 3.82 9.73
C GLU A 166 -13.08 3.33 8.34
N GLU A 167 -14.02 2.73 7.60
CA GLU A 167 -13.81 2.17 6.27
C GLU A 167 -13.30 3.20 5.25
N LEU A 168 -13.82 4.42 5.29
CA LEU A 168 -13.41 5.51 4.40
C LEU A 168 -11.98 5.96 4.67
N PHE A 169 -11.59 6.06 5.95
CA PHE A 169 -10.24 6.46 6.33
C PHE A 169 -9.23 5.35 6.03
N GLU A 170 -9.60 4.09 6.25
CA GLU A 170 -8.77 2.93 5.91
C GLU A 170 -8.55 2.84 4.40
N LEU A 171 -9.63 2.95 3.60
CA LEU A 171 -9.54 3.01 2.14
C LEU A 171 -8.61 4.13 1.66
N ASN A 172 -8.73 5.32 2.24
CA ASN A 172 -7.87 6.43 1.87
C ASN A 172 -6.39 6.17 2.23
N GLY A 173 -6.13 5.52 3.38
CA GLY A 173 -4.79 5.06 3.74
C GLY A 173 -4.20 4.09 2.72
N ASP A 174 -4.99 3.11 2.29
CA ASP A 174 -4.58 2.10 1.31
C ASP A 174 -4.37 2.69 -0.08
N VAL A 175 -5.23 3.62 -0.49
CA VAL A 175 -5.08 4.39 -1.73
C VAL A 175 -3.78 5.19 -1.71
N VAL A 176 -3.39 5.78 -0.57
CA VAL A 176 -2.09 6.46 -0.45
C VAL A 176 -0.95 5.48 -0.74
N PHE A 177 -0.97 4.29 -0.16
CA PHE A 177 0.06 3.27 -0.43
C PHE A 177 0.07 2.81 -1.89
N ALA A 178 -1.11 2.62 -2.50
CA ALA A 178 -1.24 2.28 -3.92
C ALA A 178 -0.64 3.38 -4.82
N LEU A 179 -0.96 4.65 -4.54
CA LEU A 179 -0.43 5.79 -5.29
C LEU A 179 1.09 5.93 -5.14
N ILE A 180 1.62 5.67 -3.94
CA ILE A 180 3.08 5.60 -3.72
C ILE A 180 3.70 4.52 -4.61
N ALA A 181 3.15 3.29 -4.57
CA ALA A 181 3.67 2.15 -5.32
C ALA A 181 3.64 2.41 -6.83
N VAL A 182 2.49 2.85 -7.36
CA VAL A 182 2.31 3.16 -8.79
C VAL A 182 3.23 4.28 -9.25
N THR A 183 3.33 5.37 -8.46
CA THR A 183 4.21 6.50 -8.80
C THR A 183 5.68 6.08 -8.82
N ALA A 184 6.12 5.35 -7.80
CA ALA A 184 7.50 4.88 -7.71
C ALA A 184 7.84 3.89 -8.83
N LEU A 185 6.93 2.96 -9.14
CA LEU A 185 7.10 2.02 -10.24
C LEU A 185 7.14 2.72 -11.59
N GLY A 186 6.22 3.65 -11.87
CA GLY A 186 6.20 4.43 -13.10
C GLY A 186 7.46 5.30 -13.29
N ARG A 187 8.08 5.77 -12.20
CA ARG A 187 9.38 6.45 -12.26
C ARG A 187 10.52 5.48 -12.58
N SER A 188 10.53 4.31 -11.94
CA SER A 188 11.52 3.26 -12.19
C SER A 188 11.50 2.79 -13.64
N LEU A 189 10.32 2.55 -14.21
CA LEU A 189 10.15 2.12 -15.61
C LEU A 189 10.63 3.20 -16.60
N ARG A 190 10.31 4.47 -16.36
CA ARG A 190 10.79 5.57 -17.20
C ARG A 190 12.32 5.72 -17.16
N ALA A 191 12.92 5.55 -15.99
CA ALA A 191 14.38 5.58 -15.86
C ALA A 191 15.05 4.42 -16.62
N ALA A 192 14.45 3.23 -16.63
CA ALA A 192 14.95 2.10 -17.41
C ALA A 192 14.90 2.38 -18.93
N ASN A 193 13.78 2.93 -19.43
CA ASN A 193 13.61 3.24 -20.85
C ASN A 193 14.53 4.35 -21.35
N ALA A 194 14.89 5.32 -20.49
CA ALA A 194 15.82 6.38 -20.85
C ALA A 194 17.27 5.91 -21.07
N HIS A 195 17.61 4.68 -20.66
CA HIS A 195 18.94 4.09 -20.81
C HIS A 195 19.06 3.10 -21.98
N VAL A 196 18.01 2.92 -22.79
CA VAL A 196 18.09 2.19 -24.05
C VAL A 196 18.49 3.19 -25.14
N PRO A 197 19.73 3.15 -25.67
CA PRO A 197 20.11 4.00 -26.79
C PRO A 197 19.22 3.64 -27.98
N ALA A 198 18.78 4.63 -28.75
CA ALA A 198 18.08 4.43 -30.01
C ALA A 198 18.99 3.67 -30.99
N LEU A 199 18.92 2.33 -30.96
CA LEU A 199 19.67 1.44 -31.85
C LEU A 199 19.04 1.32 -33.25
N HIS A 200 18.05 2.15 -33.56
CA HIS A 200 17.32 2.13 -34.84
C HIS A 200 17.16 3.53 -35.44
N ALA A 201 18.29 4.15 -35.76
CA ALA A 201 18.34 5.24 -36.73
C ALA A 201 19.40 4.89 -37.79
N HIS A 202 19.07 3.93 -38.65
CA HIS A 202 19.74 3.67 -39.91
C HIS A 202 18.69 3.41 -40.98
#